data_AF-A0A835YGY8-F1
#
_entry.id   AF-A0A835YGY8-F1
#
_cell.length_a   1.000
_cell.length_b   1.000
_cell.length_c   1.000
_cell.angle_alpha   90.00
_cell.angle_beta   90.00
_cell.angle_gamma   90.00
#
_symmetry.space_group_name_H-M   'P 1'
#
loop_
_entity.id
_entity.type
_entity.pdbx_description
1 polymer ?
#
loop_
_entity_poly.entity_id
_entity_poly.type
_entity_poly.pdbx_seq_one_letter_code
_entity_poly.pdbx_strand_id
1 'polypeptide(L)'
;MSSVIDEYQALKASLDGDLGKIERLMAEMEHSYLTAEYNNCGTVLKGFEGYLNSKDILRKKTRTFKPEDRLFSLSSKSSPVTREMEQPALEQFDSMTPLIPSKKYAQKGYAQKGKRA
;
A
#
# COMPACT_ATOMS: atom_id res chain seq x y z
N MET A 1 25.50 32.64 14.78
CA MET A 1 24.94 31.30 15.03
C MET A 1 23.93 30.83 13.96
N SER A 2 23.40 31.70 13.09
CA SER A 2 22.52 31.31 11.95
C SER A 2 23.20 30.41 10.91
N SER A 3 24.43 30.77 10.47
CA SER A 3 25.15 30.10 9.37
C SER A 3 25.18 28.57 9.44
N VAL A 4 25.46 28.02 10.62
CA VAL A 4 25.59 26.56 10.78
C VAL A 4 24.23 25.88 10.64
N ILE A 5 23.17 26.47 11.19
CA ILE A 5 21.80 25.94 11.05
C ILE A 5 21.36 25.99 9.58
N ASP A 6 21.69 27.08 8.88
CA ASP A 6 21.38 27.27 7.46
C ASP A 6 22.11 26.22 6.59
N GLU A 7 23.39 25.96 6.87
CA GLU A 7 24.18 24.89 6.23
C GLU A 7 23.59 23.49 6.49
N TYR A 8 23.19 23.19 7.73
CA TYR A 8 22.52 21.92 8.07
C TYR A 8 21.21 21.74 7.31
N GLN A 9 20.41 22.80 7.17
CA GLN A 9 19.16 22.74 6.41
C GLN A 9 19.41 22.50 4.92
N ALA A 10 20.40 23.17 4.33
CA ALA A 10 20.78 22.96 2.94
C ALA A 10 21.27 21.52 2.69
N LEU A 11 22.10 20.99 3.59
CA LEU A 11 22.58 19.62 3.52
C LEU A 11 21.42 18.62 3.62
N LYS A 12 20.52 18.82 4.58
CA LYS A 12 19.32 17.98 4.73
C LYS A 12 18.47 17.99 3.46
N ALA A 13 18.20 19.17 2.89
CA ALA A 13 17.43 19.28 1.65
C ALA A 13 18.09 18.56 0.46
N SER A 14 19.43 18.62 0.36
CA SER A 14 20.17 17.87 -0.65
C SER A 14 20.01 16.35 -0.46
N LEU A 15 20.18 15.86 0.78
CA LEU A 15 20.06 14.44 1.10
C LEU A 15 18.63 13.92 0.85
N ASP A 16 17.61 14.68 1.23
CA ASP A 16 16.20 14.35 0.96
C ASP A 16 15.94 14.27 -0.56
N GLY A 17 16.55 15.18 -1.33
CA GLY A 17 16.50 15.16 -2.79
C GLY A 17 17.16 13.93 -3.40
N ASP A 18 18.35 13.55 -2.93
CA ASP A 18 19.09 12.39 -3.42
C ASP A 18 18.44 11.06 -3.01
N LEU A 19 17.92 10.97 -1.79
CA LEU A 19 17.12 9.83 -1.33
C LEU A 19 15.93 9.62 -2.27
N GLY A 20 15.18 10.68 -2.59
CA GLY A 20 14.04 10.59 -3.50
C GLY A 20 14.41 10.20 -4.94
N LYS A 21 15.63 10.49 -5.40
CA LYS A 21 16.13 10.01 -6.71
C LYS A 21 16.41 8.50 -6.66
N ILE A 22 17.08 8.03 -5.60
CA ILE A 22 17.42 6.62 -5.42
C ILE A 22 16.15 5.77 -5.29
N GLU A 23 15.18 6.21 -4.48
CA GLU A 23 13.92 5.48 -4.30
C GLU A 23 13.14 5.34 -5.60
N ARG A 24 13.10 6.39 -6.44
CA ARG A 24 12.46 6.34 -7.75
C ARG A 24 13.17 5.38 -8.70
N LEU A 25 14.50 5.45 -8.76
CA LEU A 25 15.30 4.56 -9.59
C LEU A 25 15.11 3.09 -9.17
N MET A 26 15.12 2.83 -7.87
CA MET A 26 14.90 1.49 -7.32
C MET A 26 13.52 0.95 -7.69
N ALA A 27 12.47 1.76 -7.56
CA ALA A 27 11.12 1.37 -7.95
C ALA A 27 11.05 1.05 -9.45
N GLU A 28 11.65 1.86 -10.32
CA GLU A 28 11.68 1.62 -11.78
C GLU A 28 12.43 0.33 -12.13
N MET A 29 13.62 0.13 -11.53
CA MET A 29 14.41 -1.09 -11.70
C MET A 29 13.67 -2.33 -11.22
N GLU A 30 12.99 -2.26 -10.08
CA GLU A 30 12.13 -3.34 -9.62
C GLU A 30 11.03 -3.64 -10.63
N HIS A 31 10.33 -2.63 -11.13
CA HIS A 31 9.27 -2.84 -12.11
C HIS A 31 9.82 -3.56 -13.35
N SER A 32 10.88 -3.00 -13.95
CA SER A 32 11.54 -3.57 -15.12
C SER A 32 12.04 -4.99 -14.87
N TYR A 33 12.66 -5.25 -13.73
CA TYR A 33 13.16 -6.58 -13.39
C TYR A 33 12.03 -7.58 -13.26
N LEU A 34 10.92 -7.22 -12.60
CA LEU A 34 9.83 -8.13 -12.23
C LEU A 34 8.84 -8.38 -13.39
N THR A 35 8.69 -7.44 -14.32
CA THR A 35 7.86 -7.59 -15.52
C THR A 35 8.63 -8.10 -16.75
N ALA A 36 9.95 -8.30 -16.64
CA ALA A 36 10.76 -8.81 -17.74
C ALA A 36 10.28 -10.17 -18.26
N GLU A 37 10.27 -10.33 -19.58
CA GLU A 37 9.79 -11.54 -20.25
C GLU A 37 10.60 -12.80 -19.90
N TYR A 38 11.86 -12.64 -19.49
CA TYR A 38 12.76 -13.74 -19.15
C TYR A 38 12.66 -14.22 -17.69
N ASN A 39 11.71 -13.69 -16.90
CA ASN A 39 11.46 -14.15 -15.52
C ASN A 39 10.81 -15.54 -15.39
N ASN A 40 10.66 -16.23 -16.51
CA ASN A 40 10.11 -17.59 -16.56
C ASN A 40 11.05 -18.64 -15.94
N CYS A 41 12.30 -18.28 -15.63
CA CYS A 41 13.30 -19.16 -15.01
C CYS A 41 13.54 -18.86 -13.53
N GLY A 42 12.61 -18.18 -12.86
CA GLY A 42 12.74 -17.80 -11.45
C GLY A 42 13.12 -16.34 -11.27
N THR A 43 13.01 -15.89 -10.02
CA THR A 43 13.34 -14.52 -9.60
C THR A 43 13.92 -14.59 -8.19
N VAL A 44 14.59 -13.53 -7.73
CA VAL A 44 15.06 -13.43 -6.33
C VAL A 44 13.93 -13.71 -5.34
N LEU A 45 12.68 -13.35 -5.68
CA LEU A 45 11.52 -13.53 -4.81
C LEU A 45 10.92 -14.94 -4.85
N LYS A 46 11.09 -15.67 -5.95
CA LYS A 46 10.51 -17.00 -6.16
C LYS A 46 11.54 -18.14 -6.02
N GLY A 47 12.83 -17.80 -6.00
CA GLY A 47 13.94 -18.73 -6.08
C GLY A 47 14.17 -19.26 -7.51
N PHE A 48 15.36 -19.84 -7.72
CA PHE A 48 15.80 -20.40 -9.00
C PHE A 48 15.86 -21.93 -9.00
N GLU A 49 15.81 -22.57 -7.83
CA GLU A 49 16.03 -24.01 -7.64
C GLU A 49 15.13 -24.91 -8.50
N GLY A 50 13.87 -24.51 -8.69
CA GLY A 50 12.93 -25.28 -9.49
C GLY A 50 13.29 -25.35 -10.98
N TYR A 51 14.03 -24.37 -11.51
CA TYR A 51 14.29 -24.26 -12.94
C TYR A 51 15.59 -24.98 -13.37
N LEU A 52 16.42 -25.39 -12.41
CA LEU A 52 17.69 -26.07 -12.68
C LEU A 52 17.50 -27.56 -13.01
N ASN A 53 16.46 -28.20 -12.46
CA ASN A 53 16.33 -29.66 -12.47
C ASN A 53 15.15 -30.22 -13.30
N SER A 54 14.24 -29.39 -13.84
CA SER A 54 13.12 -29.91 -14.62
C SER A 54 12.64 -28.96 -15.73
N LYS A 55 12.56 -29.49 -16.96
CA LYS A 55 12.01 -28.80 -18.14
C LYS A 55 10.52 -28.50 -18.04
N ASP A 56 9.80 -29.15 -17.11
CA ASP A 56 8.35 -28.99 -16.97
C ASP A 56 7.94 -27.71 -16.24
N ILE A 57 8.87 -27.09 -15.51
CA ILE A 57 8.58 -25.90 -14.70
C ILE A 57 8.49 -24.65 -15.58
N LEU A 58 9.17 -24.63 -16.74
CA LEU A 58 9.02 -23.62 -17.80
C LEU A 58 7.60 -23.56 -18.39
N ARG A 59 6.79 -24.62 -18.21
CA ARG A 59 5.40 -24.67 -18.70
C ARG A 59 4.38 -24.11 -17.70
N LYS A 60 4.77 -23.82 -16.46
CA LYS A 60 3.87 -23.22 -15.47
C LYS A 60 3.71 -21.73 -15.76
N LYS A 61 2.47 -21.26 -15.84
CA LYS A 61 2.16 -19.84 -16.04
C LYS A 61 2.82 -19.00 -14.95
N THR A 62 3.65 -18.05 -15.38
CA THR A 62 4.29 -17.07 -14.51
C THR A 62 3.20 -16.25 -13.80
N ARG A 63 3.14 -16.35 -12.48
CA ARG A 63 2.23 -15.52 -11.67
C ARG A 63 2.50 -14.05 -11.94
N THR A 64 1.45 -13.29 -12.25
CA THR A 64 1.51 -11.83 -12.41
C THR A 64 2.06 -11.19 -11.15
N PHE A 65 2.93 -10.20 -11.34
CA PHE A 65 3.50 -9.42 -10.25
C PHE A 65 2.43 -8.58 -9.58
N LYS A 66 2.46 -8.54 -8.24
CA LYS A 66 1.63 -7.62 -7.48
C LYS A 66 2.48 -6.50 -6.90
N PRO A 67 1.87 -5.35 -6.55
CA PRO A 67 2.56 -4.29 -5.84
C PRO A 67 3.26 -4.81 -4.56
N GLU A 68 2.67 -5.80 -3.87
CA GLU A 68 3.22 -6.32 -2.60
C GLU A 68 4.54 -7.07 -2.78
N ASP A 69 4.86 -7.46 -4.01
CA ASP A 69 6.10 -8.15 -4.32
C ASP A 69 7.29 -7.17 -4.50
N ARG A 70 7.09 -5.84 -4.45
CA ARG A 70 8.15 -4.82 -4.60
C ARG A 70 8.92 -4.60 -3.28
N LEU A 71 9.52 -5.68 -2.77
CA LEU A 71 10.10 -5.71 -1.42
C LEU A 71 11.20 -4.68 -1.19
N PHE A 72 11.97 -4.29 -2.22
CA PHE A 72 13.02 -3.29 -2.06
C PHE A 72 12.40 -1.91 -1.84
N SER A 73 11.42 -1.51 -2.65
CA SER A 73 10.68 -0.27 -2.41
C SER A 73 9.95 -0.28 -1.06
N LEU A 74 9.35 -1.42 -0.67
CA LEU A 74 8.62 -1.57 0.59
C LEU A 74 9.52 -1.56 1.84
N SER A 75 10.83 -1.70 1.67
CA SER A 75 11.79 -1.57 2.77
C SER A 75 11.96 -0.12 3.26
N SER A 76 11.52 0.86 2.46
CA SER A 76 11.55 2.29 2.81
C SER A 76 10.13 2.84 3.01
N LYS A 77 9.89 3.49 4.15
CA LYS A 77 8.61 4.19 4.42
C LYS A 77 8.45 5.47 3.60
N SER A 78 9.54 6.08 3.16
CA SER A 78 9.48 7.30 2.34
C SER A 78 9.26 7.01 0.87
N SER A 79 9.47 5.76 0.42
CA SER A 79 9.37 5.35 -0.98
C SER A 79 7.99 5.64 -1.57
N PRO A 80 7.91 6.05 -2.84
CA PRO A 80 6.64 6.28 -3.52
C PRO A 80 5.71 5.04 -3.52
N VAL A 81 6.27 3.84 -3.67
CA VAL A 81 5.49 2.58 -3.70
C VAL A 81 4.83 2.32 -2.34
N THR A 82 5.54 2.59 -1.25
CA THR A 82 5.00 2.42 0.11
C THR A 82 3.87 3.41 0.37
N ARG A 83 3.99 4.65 -0.10
CA ARG A 83 2.92 5.65 0.01
C ARG A 83 1.67 5.26 -0.79
N GLU A 84 1.83 4.74 -2.00
CA GLU A 84 0.72 4.24 -2.82
C GLU A 84 0.01 3.05 -2.16
N MET A 85 0.74 2.21 -1.44
CA MET A 85 0.19 1.07 -0.68
C MET A 85 -0.57 1.49 0.59
N GLU A 86 -0.13 2.55 1.25
CA GLU A 86 -0.75 3.06 2.47
C GLU A 86 -2.02 3.89 2.19
N GLN A 87 -2.11 4.56 1.04
CA GLN A 87 -3.28 5.34 0.62
C GLN A 87 -4.62 4.57 0.67
N PRO A 88 -4.76 3.35 0.08
CA PRO A 88 -6.01 2.61 0.13
C PRO A 88 -6.38 2.15 1.55
N ALA A 89 -5.41 1.98 2.45
CA ALA A 89 -5.66 1.63 3.85
C ALA A 89 -6.25 2.82 4.63
N LEU A 90 -5.84 4.04 4.31
CA LEU A 90 -6.36 5.27 4.92
C LEU A 90 -7.78 5.58 4.46
N GLU A 91 -8.11 5.37 3.18
CA GLU A 91 -9.47 5.53 2.66
C GLU A 91 -10.47 4.53 3.27
N GLN A 92 -10.02 3.31 3.58
CA GLN A 92 -10.87 2.33 4.28
C GLN A 92 -11.18 2.74 5.73
N PHE A 93 -10.25 3.40 6.42
CA PHE A 93 -10.46 3.85 7.80
C PHE A 93 -11.53 4.96 7.89
N ASP A 94 -11.58 5.87 6.93
CA ASP A 94 -12.56 6.96 6.88
C ASP A 94 -14.00 6.43 6.70
N SER A 95 -14.14 5.26 6.06
CA SER A 95 -15.43 4.58 5.84
C SER A 95 -16.00 3.84 7.07
N MET A 96 -15.22 3.68 8.16
CA MET A 96 -15.64 2.96 9.38
C MET A 96 -16.13 3.85 10.52
N THR A 97 -16.44 5.13 10.27
CA THR A 97 -17.11 5.96 11.28
C THR A 97 -18.53 5.43 11.55
N PRO A 98 -18.84 4.95 12.77
CA PRO A 98 -20.16 4.42 13.06
C PRO A 98 -21.16 5.58 13.11
N LEU A 99 -22.05 5.64 12.12
CA LEU A 99 -23.22 6.51 12.13
C LEU A 99 -24.10 6.10 13.33
N ILE A 100 -24.02 6.84 14.44
CA ILE A 100 -24.84 6.62 15.64
C ILE A 100 -26.32 6.70 15.22
N PRO A 101 -27.11 5.62 15.27
CA PRO A 101 -28.52 5.70 14.91
C PRO A 101 -29.26 6.40 16.06
N SER A 102 -29.75 7.62 15.81
CA SER A 102 -30.65 8.29 16.76
C SER A 102 -31.96 7.48 16.88
N LYS A 103 -32.13 6.76 17.99
CA LYS A 103 -33.39 6.13 18.35
C LYS A 103 -34.45 7.21 18.61
N LYS A 104 -35.33 7.46 17.64
CA LYS A 104 -36.59 8.17 17.90
C LYS A 104 -37.53 7.24 18.65
N TYR A 105 -37.74 7.49 19.93
CA TYR A 105 -38.77 6.79 20.71
C TYR A 105 -40.16 7.23 20.20
N ALA A 106 -40.96 6.27 19.75
CA ALA A 106 -42.35 6.49 19.39
C ALA A 106 -43.20 6.70 20.66
N GLN A 107 -43.81 7.88 20.76
CA GLN A 107 -44.73 8.25 21.84
C GLN A 107 -46.05 7.48 21.67
N LYS A 108 -46.29 6.45 22.50
CA LYS A 108 -47.57 5.73 22.55
C LYS A 108 -48.65 6.64 23.15
N GLY A 109 -49.64 7.01 22.33
CA GLY A 109 -50.86 7.68 22.77
C GLY A 109 -51.77 6.74 23.57
N TYR A 110 -52.32 7.23 24.67
CA TYR A 110 -53.26 6.53 25.55
C TYR A 110 -54.67 6.61 24.96
N ALA A 111 -55.34 5.47 24.79
CA ALA A 111 -56.74 5.42 24.34
C ALA A 111 -57.70 5.78 25.49
N GLN A 112 -58.53 6.80 25.29
CA GLN A 112 -59.62 7.13 26.22
C GLN A 112 -60.81 6.19 26.03
N LYS A 113 -61.37 5.76 27.17
CA LYS A 113 -62.58 4.95 27.31
C LYS A 113 -63.81 5.67 26.77
N GLY A 114 -64.59 4.99 25.92
CA GLY A 114 -65.96 5.37 25.58
C GLY A 114 -66.94 4.26 25.93
N LYS A 115 -67.71 4.45 27.01
CA LYS A 115 -68.94 3.70 27.33
C LYS A 115 -70.08 4.23 26.47
N ARG A 116 -70.88 3.37 25.83
CA ARG A 116 -72.29 3.60 25.47
C ARG A 116 -72.98 2.22 25.48
N ALA A 117 -73.84 1.95 26.46
CA ALA A 117 -75.27 2.32 26.56
C ALA A 117 -76.11 1.28 25.81
#